data_AF-A0A3D0ZN24-F1
#
_entry.id   AF-A0A3D0ZN24-F1
#
_cell.length_a   1.000
_cell.length_b   1.000
_cell.length_c   1.000
_cell.angle_alpha   90.00
_cell.angle_beta   90.00
_cell.angle_gamma   90.00
#
_symmetry.space_group_name_H-M   'P 1'
#
loop_
_entity.id
_entity.type
_entity.pdbx_description
1 polymer ?
#
loop_
_entity_poly.entity_id
_entity_poly.type
_entity_poly.pdbx_seq_one_letter_code
_entity_poly.pdbx_strand_id
1 'polypeptide(L)'
;MSTVPAATSATKNTRPQIDLTVIRREELSPAMVRIVAGGEGFSAYVNNSFVDRYVKIVFPQTGVDYAQPLDLWTIRETMPREQWPFTR
;
A
#
# COMPACT_ATOMS: atom_id res chain seq x y z
N MET A 1 16.85 28.28 9.74
CA MET A 1 15.58 28.31 8.99
C MET A 1 15.30 26.88 8.54
N SER A 2 14.52 26.12 9.30
CA SER A 2 14.20 24.72 8.98
C SER A 2 12.99 24.72 8.05
N THR A 3 13.21 24.52 6.75
CA THR A 3 12.13 24.36 5.79
C THR A 3 11.51 22.98 5.98
N VAL A 4 10.28 22.93 6.48
CA VAL A 4 9.46 21.72 6.48
C VAL A 4 9.31 21.26 5.02
N PRO A 5 9.42 19.95 4.70
CA PRO A 5 9.26 19.50 3.33
C PRO A 5 7.86 19.89 2.85
N ALA A 6 7.78 20.41 1.62
CA ALA A 6 6.50 20.72 0.99
C ALA A 6 5.60 19.48 1.03
N ALA A 7 4.37 19.65 1.52
CA ALA A 7 3.37 18.58 1.51
C ALA A 7 3.24 18.04 0.07
N THR A 8 3.46 16.74 -0.09
CA THR A 8 3.47 16.09 -1.41
C THR A 8 2.11 16.20 -2.11
N SER A 9 2.06 16.86 -3.27
CA SER A 9 0.92 17.00 -4.17
C SER A 9 0.69 15.75 -5.05
N ALA A 10 0.77 14.56 -4.45
CA ALA A 10 0.64 13.33 -5.23
C ALA A 10 -0.82 13.06 -5.61
N THR A 11 -1.04 12.82 -6.90
CA THR A 11 -2.31 12.32 -7.45
C THR A 11 -2.27 10.80 -7.63
N LYS A 12 -3.40 10.18 -7.95
CA LYS A 12 -3.51 8.74 -8.27
C LYS A 12 -2.50 8.29 -9.34
N ASN A 13 -2.30 9.10 -10.38
CA ASN A 13 -1.38 8.78 -11.48
C ASN A 13 0.11 8.80 -11.06
N THR A 14 0.45 9.50 -9.98
CA THR A 14 1.84 9.61 -9.49
C THR A 14 2.19 8.50 -8.47
N ARG A 15 1.21 7.71 -8.03
CA ARG A 15 1.41 6.62 -7.06
C ARG A 15 0.75 5.34 -7.59
N PRO A 16 1.41 4.63 -8.53
CA PRO A 16 0.87 3.40 -9.06
C PRO A 16 0.63 2.40 -7.92
N GLN A 17 -0.57 1.82 -7.92
CA GLN A 17 -0.91 0.70 -7.05
C GLN A 17 -0.83 -0.57 -7.89
N ILE A 18 -0.21 -1.59 -7.32
CA ILE A 18 -0.14 -2.94 -7.88
C ILE A 18 -0.63 -3.92 -6.84
N ASP A 19 -1.26 -5.00 -7.29
CA ASP A 19 -1.68 -6.07 -6.41
C ASP A 19 -0.58 -7.13 -6.32
N LEU A 20 -0.25 -7.52 -5.09
CA LEU A 20 0.75 -8.55 -4.81
C LEU A 20 0.11 -9.67 -4.00
N THR A 21 0.57 -10.90 -4.24
CA THR A 21 0.22 -12.08 -3.46
C THR A 21 1.19 -12.23 -2.30
N VAL A 22 0.69 -12.44 -1.08
CA VAL A 22 1.53 -12.86 0.05
C VAL A 22 1.96 -14.31 -0.19
N ILE A 23 3.24 -14.51 -0.52
CA ILE A 23 3.80 -15.83 -0.81
C ILE A 23 4.37 -16.52 0.45
N ARG A 24 4.78 -15.73 1.45
CA ARG A 24 5.28 -16.25 2.74
C ARG A 24 5.03 -15.24 3.85
N ARG A 25 4.66 -15.77 5.01
CA ARG A 25 4.58 -15.04 6.29
C ARG A 25 5.46 -15.74 7.30
N GLU A 26 6.28 -14.97 8.01
CA GLU A 26 7.22 -15.46 9.01
C GLU A 26 7.19 -14.56 10.24
N GLU A 27 6.97 -15.14 11.42
CA GLU A 27 7.09 -14.43 12.69
C GLU A 27 8.55 -14.50 13.16
N LEU A 28 9.21 -13.33 13.24
CA LEU A 28 10.63 -13.23 13.63
C LEU A 28 10.79 -13.00 15.14
N SER A 29 9.80 -12.37 15.75
CA SER A 29 9.69 -12.14 17.19
C SER A 29 8.22 -11.87 17.54
N PRO A 30 7.85 -11.82 18.83
CA PRO A 30 6.46 -11.54 19.24
C PRO A 30 5.88 -10.21 18.71
N ALA A 31 6.74 -9.28 18.29
CA ALA A 31 6.35 -7.97 17.77
C ALA A 31 6.81 -7.73 16.32
N MET A 32 7.34 -8.74 15.62
CA MET A 32 7.88 -8.58 14.27
C MET A 32 7.47 -9.73 13.35
N VAL A 33 6.82 -9.36 12.25
CA VAL A 33 6.43 -10.28 11.18
C VAL A 33 7.10 -9.84 9.88
N ARG A 34 7.75 -10.78 9.19
CA ARG A 34 8.22 -10.62 7.82
C ARG A 34 7.18 -11.17 6.87
N ILE A 35 6.83 -10.36 5.87
CA ILE A 35 5.99 -10.74 4.75
C ILE A 35 6.86 -10.75 3.49
N VAL A 36 6.77 -11.82 2.72
CA VAL A 36 7.30 -11.87 1.36
C VAL A 36 6.10 -11.79 0.43
N ALA A 37 6.05 -10.74 -0.39
CA ALA A 37 4.99 -10.49 -1.37
C ALA A 37 5.57 -10.61 -2.79
N GLY A 38 4.79 -11.17 -3.71
CA GLY A 38 5.18 -11.41 -5.10
C GLY A 38 3.97 -11.73 -5.97
N GLY A 39 4.11 -12.67 -6.90
CA GLY A 39 3.07 -13.03 -7.86
C GLY A 39 3.15 -12.23 -9.16
N GLU A 40 2.17 -12.43 -10.05
CA GLU A 40 2.17 -11.85 -11.40
C GLU A 40 2.22 -10.32 -11.40
N GLY A 41 1.49 -9.69 -10.48
CA GLY A 41 1.44 -8.23 -10.35
C GLY A 41 2.78 -7.58 -9.97
N PHE A 42 3.75 -8.35 -9.47
CA PHE A 42 5.11 -7.84 -9.22
C PHE A 42 5.82 -7.38 -10.50
N SER A 43 5.43 -7.90 -11.67
CA SER A 43 5.97 -7.45 -12.97
C SER A 43 5.72 -5.96 -13.25
N ALA A 44 4.68 -5.37 -12.64
CA ALA A 44 4.34 -3.96 -12.75
C ALA A 44 5.05 -3.08 -11.70
N TYR A 45 5.85 -3.66 -10.80
CA TYR A 45 6.59 -2.89 -9.80
C TYR A 45 7.70 -2.06 -10.43
N VAL A 46 7.59 -0.74 -10.32
CA VAL A 46 8.62 0.20 -10.76
C VAL A 46 9.48 0.58 -9.56
N ASN A 47 10.76 0.20 -9.65
CA ASN A 47 11.75 0.52 -8.63
C ASN A 47 12.34 1.92 -8.83
N ASN A 48 12.87 2.55 -7.79
CA ASN A 48 13.60 3.82 -7.88
C ASN A 48 15.07 3.64 -7.46
N SER A 49 15.88 4.71 -7.46
CA SER A 49 17.32 4.61 -7.18
C SER A 49 17.72 4.92 -5.73
N PHE A 50 16.77 5.26 -4.85
CA PHE A 50 17.07 5.64 -3.47
C PHE A 50 17.41 4.40 -2.63
N VAL A 51 18.09 4.56 -1.50
CA VAL A 51 18.52 3.41 -0.66
C VAL A 51 17.47 3.01 0.37
N ASP A 52 16.66 3.97 0.79
CA ASP A 52 15.59 3.90 1.78
C ASP A 52 14.22 3.71 1.12
N ARG A 53 14.14 2.77 0.17
CA ARG A 53 12.91 2.54 -0.58
C ARG A 53 11.84 1.99 0.35
N TYR A 54 10.70 2.67 0.39
CA TYR A 54 9.52 2.21 1.08
C TYR A 54 8.33 2.17 0.13
N VAL A 55 7.42 1.26 0.41
CA VAL A 55 6.10 1.19 -0.24
C VAL A 55 5.05 1.34 0.86
N LYS A 56 3.89 1.88 0.51
CA LYS A 56 2.72 1.83 1.38
C LYS A 56 1.93 0.57 1.04
N ILE A 57 1.66 -0.27 2.03
CA ILE A 57 0.89 -1.49 1.84
C ILE A 57 -0.54 -1.22 2.27
N VAL A 58 -1.49 -1.75 1.51
CA VAL A 58 -2.93 -1.59 1.75
C VAL A 58 -3.54 -2.99 1.85
N PHE A 59 -4.26 -3.25 2.94
CA PHE A 59 -4.96 -4.50 3.18
C PHE A 59 -6.47 -4.24 3.25
N PRO A 60 -7.28 -4.84 2.36
CA PRO A 60 -8.74 -4.82 2.48
C PRO A 60 -9.19 -5.29 3.87
N GLN A 61 -10.23 -4.66 4.43
CA GLN A 61 -10.84 -5.15 5.65
C GLN A 61 -11.70 -6.39 5.40
N THR A 62 -11.67 -7.34 6.33
CA THR A 62 -12.58 -8.50 6.29
C THR A 62 -14.03 -8.04 6.46
N GLY A 63 -14.93 -8.51 5.58
CA GLY A 63 -16.36 -8.21 5.65
C GLY A 63 -16.80 -6.89 5.03
N VAL A 64 -15.87 -6.12 4.44
CA VAL A 64 -16.17 -4.96 3.61
C VAL A 64 -15.98 -5.35 2.15
N ASP A 65 -16.98 -5.07 1.31
CA ASP A 65 -16.89 -5.31 -0.12
C ASP A 65 -16.17 -4.15 -0.81
N TYR A 66 -15.14 -4.46 -1.59
CA TYR A 66 -14.35 -3.49 -2.34
C TYR A 66 -14.31 -3.89 -3.80
N ALA A 67 -14.61 -2.93 -4.69
CA ALA A 67 -14.40 -3.10 -6.11
C ALA A 67 -12.94 -3.50 -6.40
N GLN A 68 -12.77 -4.43 -7.35
CA GLN A 68 -11.47 -4.88 -7.82
C GLN A 68 -11.17 -4.31 -9.22
N PRO A 69 -9.94 -3.86 -9.49
CA PRO A 69 -8.82 -3.77 -8.55
C PRO A 69 -9.07 -2.70 -7.47
N LEU A 70 -8.52 -2.91 -6.28
CA LEU A 70 -8.69 -2.00 -5.16
C LEU A 70 -8.23 -0.59 -5.53
N ASP A 71 -9.07 0.44 -5.35
CA ASP A 71 -8.69 1.82 -5.59
C ASP A 71 -8.79 2.65 -4.32
N LEU A 72 -7.63 2.89 -3.69
CA LEU A 72 -7.58 3.64 -2.44
C LEU A 72 -8.10 5.08 -2.58
N TRP A 73 -8.03 5.70 -3.75
CA TRP A 73 -8.51 7.07 -3.92
C TRP A 73 -10.03 7.10 -3.98
N THR A 74 -10.63 6.28 -4.83
CA THR A 74 -12.10 6.16 -4.92
C THR A 74 -12.71 5.75 -3.58
N ILE A 75 -12.10 4.79 -2.86
CA ILE A 75 -12.58 4.40 -1.53
C ILE A 75 -12.61 5.58 -0.57
N ARG A 76 -11.58 6.43 -0.58
CA ARG A 76 -11.51 7.60 0.30
C ARG A 76 -12.55 8.66 -0.01
N GLU A 77 -12.96 8.76 -1.27
CA GLU A 77 -13.96 9.72 -1.74
C GLU A 77 -15.39 9.21 -1.52
N THR A 78 -15.60 7.89 -1.54
CA THR A 78 -16.95 7.30 -1.65
C THR A 78 -17.39 6.47 -0.44
N MET A 79 -16.46 5.98 0.38
CA MET A 79 -16.76 5.11 1.52
C MET A 79 -16.55 5.82 2.86
N PRO A 80 -17.33 5.48 3.91
CA PRO A 80 -17.12 6.01 5.25
C PRO A 80 -15.74 5.60 5.79
N ARG A 81 -15.17 6.47 6.63
CA ARG A 81 -13.77 6.37 7.09
C ARG A 81 -13.47 5.06 7.79
N GLU A 82 -14.44 4.50 8.50
CA GLU A 82 -14.35 3.26 9.27
C GLU A 82 -14.20 2.04 8.35
N GLN A 83 -14.66 2.14 7.10
CA GLN A 83 -14.57 1.08 6.09
C GLN A 83 -13.31 1.17 5.23
N TRP A 84 -12.42 2.14 5.47
CA TRP A 84 -11.21 2.25 4.66
C TRP A 84 -10.23 1.10 4.92
N PRO A 85 -9.57 0.55 3.89
CA PRO A 85 -8.55 -0.48 4.05
C PRO A 85 -7.45 -0.09 5.07
N PHE A 86 -6.86 -1.09 5.71
CA PHE A 86 -5.74 -0.86 6.63
C PHE A 86 -4.48 -0.52 5.85
N THR A 87 -3.78 0.54 6.27
CA THR A 87 -2.46 0.89 5.72
C THR A 87 -1.33 0.49 6.66
N ARG A 88 -0.22 -0.01 6.10
CA ARG A 88 1.04 -0.27 6.81
C ARG A 88 2.21 0.34 6.05
#